data_AF-A0A257VT35-F1
#
_entry.id   AF-A0A257VT35-F1
#
_cell.length_a   1.000
_cell.length_b   1.000
_cell.length_c   1.000
_cell.angle_alpha   90.00
_cell.angle_beta   90.00
_cell.angle_gamma   90.00
#
_symmetry.space_group_name_H-M   'P 1'
#
loop_
_entity.id
_entity.type
_entity.pdbx_description
1 polymer ?
#
loop_
_entity_poly.entity_id
_entity_poly.type
_entity_poly.pdbx_seq_one_letter_code
_entity_poly.pdbx_strand_id
1 'polypeptide(L)'
;QNANPFYEQVHAFKVMDIVERAGKPFPAEVQVIALGRSVAWVGLPGEIFNEHGRAIKLASPFPVTIVAELANGNLGYVPDRKAYSEGAYEVISSRVAAGSGEAMVASAVEQLVALFKD
;
A
#
# COMPACT_ATOMS: atom_id res chain seq x y z
N GLN A 1 3.17 -32.32 -1.52
CA GLN A 1 3.54 -31.51 -2.71
C GLN A 1 4.76 -30.71 -2.32
N ASN A 2 5.83 -30.75 -3.12
CA ASN A 2 7.11 -30.13 -2.78
C ASN A 2 6.91 -28.63 -2.56
N ALA A 3 6.79 -28.24 -1.29
CA ALA A 3 6.77 -26.84 -0.92
C ALA A 3 8.11 -26.25 -1.33
N ASN A 4 8.07 -25.19 -2.13
CA ASN A 4 9.29 -24.47 -2.48
C ASN A 4 9.93 -24.00 -1.18
N PRO A 5 11.13 -24.49 -0.80
CA PRO A 5 11.75 -24.16 0.48
C PRO A 5 11.91 -22.65 0.66
N PHE A 6 12.05 -21.91 -0.44
CA PHE A 6 12.07 -20.45 -0.42
C PHE A 6 10.74 -19.84 0.07
N TYR A 7 9.60 -20.29 -0.45
CA TYR A 7 8.30 -19.75 -0.02
C TYR A 7 7.92 -20.16 1.40
N GLU A 8 8.35 -21.33 1.86
CA GLU A 8 8.22 -21.71 3.27
C GLU A 8 9.02 -20.77 4.18
N GLN A 9 10.26 -20.45 3.80
CA GLN A 9 11.09 -19.49 4.53
C GLN A 9 10.46 -18.10 4.55
N VAL A 10 10.03 -17.57 3.39
CA VAL A 10 9.35 -16.26 3.29
C VAL A 10 8.10 -16.22 4.17
N HIS A 11 7.29 -17.26 4.14
CA HIS A 11 6.11 -17.38 4.98
C HIS A 11 6.47 -17.41 6.48
N ALA A 12 7.51 -18.17 6.86
CA ALA A 12 7.97 -18.23 8.25
C ALA A 12 8.42 -16.85 8.76
N PHE A 13 9.20 -16.09 7.97
CA PHE A 13 9.59 -14.72 8.33
C PHE A 13 8.37 -13.80 8.53
N LYS A 14 7.40 -13.86 7.61
CA LYS A 14 6.14 -13.13 7.76
C LYS A 14 5.43 -13.49 9.06
N VAL A 15 5.31 -14.79 9.39
CA VAL A 15 4.62 -15.24 10.60
C VAL A 15 5.28 -14.67 11.85
N MET A 16 6.61 -14.69 11.92
CA MET A 16 7.34 -14.11 13.06
C MET A 16 7.02 -12.62 13.23
N ASP A 17 7.08 -11.83 12.15
CA ASP A 17 6.81 -10.38 12.18
C ASP A 17 5.38 -10.06 12.66
N ILE A 18 4.38 -10.83 12.23
CA ILE A 18 2.98 -10.54 12.56
C ILE A 18 2.59 -11.05 13.96
N VAL A 19 3.18 -12.16 14.42
CA VAL A 19 2.89 -12.73 15.76
C VAL A 19 3.36 -11.78 16.85
N GLU A 20 4.54 -11.16 16.71
CA GLU A 20 5.07 -10.17 17.65
C GLU A 20 4.12 -8.98 17.86
N ARG A 21 3.27 -8.68 16.87
CA ARG A 21 2.30 -7.59 16.97
C ARG A 21 1.06 -7.92 17.78
N ALA A 22 0.80 -9.18 18.09
CA ALA A 22 -0.34 -9.62 18.89
C ALA A 22 -1.69 -9.03 18.40
N GLY A 23 -1.91 -9.00 17.08
CA GLY A 23 -3.12 -8.48 16.46
C GLY A 23 -3.22 -6.95 16.36
N LYS A 24 -2.22 -6.19 16.82
CA LYS A 24 -2.21 -4.73 16.67
C LYS A 24 -1.96 -4.33 15.21
N PRO A 25 -2.76 -3.44 14.61
CA PRO A 25 -2.55 -3.00 13.23
C PRO A 25 -1.22 -2.25 13.11
N PHE A 26 -0.59 -2.33 11.93
CA PHE A 26 0.56 -1.50 11.63
C PHE A 26 0.12 -0.04 11.42
N PRO A 27 0.87 0.95 11.92
CA PRO A 27 0.66 2.33 11.51
C PRO A 27 0.96 2.45 10.01
N ALA A 28 0.07 3.11 9.28
CA ALA A 28 0.16 3.30 7.84
C ALA A 28 -0.15 4.77 7.53
N GLU A 29 0.88 5.62 7.56
CA GLU A 29 0.72 7.03 7.23
C GLU A 29 0.51 7.22 5.73
N VAL A 30 -0.62 7.82 5.35
CA VAL A 30 -0.87 8.33 4.01
C VAL A 30 -0.78 9.84 4.06
N GLN A 31 0.16 10.42 3.31
CA GLN A 31 0.38 11.86 3.30
C GLN A 31 0.19 12.40 1.89
N VAL A 32 -0.55 13.49 1.76
CA VAL A 32 -0.68 14.22 0.49
C VAL A 32 -0.12 15.64 0.65
N ILE A 33 0.72 16.04 -0.30
CA ILE A 33 1.26 17.40 -0.41
C ILE A 33 0.88 17.93 -1.77
N ALA A 34 0.30 19.13 -1.82
CA ALA A 34 -0.08 19.79 -3.07
C ALA A 34 0.70 21.09 -3.28
N LEU A 35 0.99 21.40 -4.55
CA LEU A 35 1.51 22.70 -4.95
C LEU A 35 0.51 23.37 -5.89
N GLY A 36 -0.26 24.31 -5.33
CA GLY A 36 -1.38 24.94 -6.02
C GLY A 36 -2.41 23.89 -6.47
N ARG A 37 -3.02 24.08 -7.65
CA ARG A 37 -3.96 23.12 -8.27
C ARG A 37 -3.36 22.30 -9.40
N SER A 38 -2.03 22.29 -9.52
CA SER A 38 -1.34 21.70 -10.69
C SER A 38 -0.74 20.34 -10.40
N VAL A 39 -0.12 20.18 -9.22
CA VAL A 39 0.59 18.95 -8.87
C VAL A 39 0.33 18.56 -7.42
N ALA A 40 0.16 17.26 -7.19
CA ALA A 40 0.11 16.66 -5.88
C ALA A 40 1.02 15.43 -5.80
N TRP A 41 1.61 15.22 -4.63
CA TRP A 41 2.35 14.02 -4.24
C TRP A 41 1.55 13.24 -3.21
N VAL A 42 1.49 11.92 -3.37
CA VAL A 42 0.89 10.99 -2.43
C VAL A 42 1.99 10.06 -1.92
N GLY A 43 2.34 10.18 -0.64
CA GLY A 43 3.25 9.27 0.05
C GLY A 43 2.50 8.08 0.62
N LEU A 44 2.96 6.86 0.32
CA LEU A 44 2.42 5.60 0.81
C LEU A 44 3.50 4.77 1.52
N PRO A 45 3.19 4.12 2.66
CA PRO A 45 4.19 3.51 3.54
C PRO A 45 4.46 2.04 3.20
N GLY A 46 4.85 1.73 1.97
CA GLY A 46 5.14 0.35 1.56
C GLY A 46 5.52 0.23 0.08
N GLU A 47 5.73 -1.00 -0.37
CA GLU A 47 5.91 -1.36 -1.78
C GLU A 47 4.52 -1.64 -2.37
N ILE A 48 4.00 -0.69 -3.13
CA ILE A 48 2.57 -0.62 -3.46
C ILE A 48 2.33 -1.28 -4.82
N PHE A 49 1.27 -2.09 -4.90
CA PHE A 49 0.88 -2.66 -6.20
C PHE A 49 0.47 -1.56 -7.18
N ASN A 50 0.90 -1.73 -8.43
CA ASN A 50 0.65 -0.76 -9.51
C ASN A 50 -0.82 -0.35 -9.64
N GLU A 51 -1.76 -1.28 -9.40
CA GLU A 51 -3.20 -1.00 -9.50
C GLU A 51 -3.65 0.08 -8.49
N HIS A 52 -3.10 0.09 -7.27
CA HIS A 52 -3.39 1.12 -6.27
C HIS A 52 -2.89 2.49 -6.70
N GLY A 53 -1.63 2.56 -7.17
CA GLY A 53 -1.06 3.80 -7.70
C GLY A 53 -1.83 4.33 -8.92
N ARG A 54 -2.32 3.43 -9.77
CA ARG A 54 -3.15 3.76 -10.93
C ARG A 54 -4.53 4.26 -10.53
N ALA A 55 -5.17 3.63 -9.55
CA ALA A 55 -6.45 4.06 -9.00
C ALA A 55 -6.38 5.47 -8.40
N ILE A 56 -5.33 5.77 -7.61
CA ILE A 56 -5.09 7.11 -7.05
C ILE A 56 -4.95 8.16 -8.16
N LYS A 57 -4.13 7.88 -9.18
CA LYS A 57 -3.90 8.80 -10.30
C LYS A 57 -5.18 9.06 -11.09
N LEU A 58 -6.00 8.04 -11.33
CA LEU A 58 -7.27 8.18 -12.06
C LEU A 58 -8.34 8.96 -11.29
N ALA A 59 -8.34 8.85 -9.96
CA ALA A 59 -9.29 9.54 -9.10
C ALA A 59 -8.86 10.96 -8.68
N SER A 60 -7.60 11.32 -8.93
CA SER A 60 -7.07 12.62 -8.51
C SER A 60 -7.65 13.79 -9.33
N PRO A 61 -8.05 14.90 -8.69
CA PRO A 61 -8.43 16.12 -9.38
C PRO A 61 -7.23 16.91 -9.91
N PHE A 62 -6.00 16.61 -9.48
CA PHE A 62 -4.80 17.32 -9.91
C PHE A 62 -4.35 16.85 -11.30
N PRO A 63 -4.00 17.76 -12.21
CA PRO A 63 -3.45 17.42 -13.53
C PRO A 63 -2.24 16.49 -13.47
N VAL A 64 -1.40 16.67 -12.45
CA VAL A 64 -0.25 15.79 -12.18
C VAL A 64 -0.36 15.22 -10.77
N THR A 65 -0.39 13.90 -10.67
CA THR A 65 -0.36 13.19 -9.39
C THR A 65 0.79 12.20 -9.37
N ILE A 66 1.71 12.39 -8.42
CA ILE A 66 2.90 11.57 -8.23
C ILE A 66 2.65 10.68 -7.01
N VAL A 67 2.72 9.37 -7.19
CA VAL A 67 2.64 8.40 -6.10
C VAL A 67 4.08 8.03 -5.73
N ALA A 68 4.43 8.25 -4.46
CA ALA A 68 5.73 7.94 -3.89
C ALA A 68 5.57 6.81 -2.86
N GLU A 69 6.20 5.70 -3.14
CA GLU A 69 6.23 4.51 -2.29
C GLU A 69 7.35 4.60 -1.25
N LEU A 70 7.30 3.73 -0.23
CA LEU A 70 8.24 3.73 0.90
C LEU A 70 8.38 5.12 1.56
N ALA A 71 7.31 5.91 1.56
CA ALA A 71 7.26 7.23 2.17
C ALA A 71 6.70 7.12 3.59
N ASN A 72 7.40 7.72 4.55
CA ASN A 72 7.01 7.81 5.97
C ASN A 72 6.78 6.44 6.67
N GLY A 73 7.16 5.34 6.04
CA GLY A 73 7.04 3.99 6.58
C GLY A 73 7.39 2.90 5.57
N ASN A 74 7.48 1.67 6.05
CA ASN A 74 7.70 0.49 5.23
C ASN A 74 6.91 -0.70 5.79
N LEU A 75 5.81 -1.05 5.12
CA LEU A 75 4.97 -2.22 5.42
C LEU A 75 5.36 -3.47 4.61
N GLY A 76 6.43 -3.39 3.80
CA GLY A 76 6.72 -4.33 2.73
C GLY A 76 5.67 -4.23 1.61
N TYR A 77 5.41 -5.35 0.94
CA TYR A 77 4.42 -5.41 -0.14
C TYR A 77 2.99 -5.16 0.35
N VAL A 78 2.27 -4.33 -0.40
CA VAL A 78 0.86 -4.02 -0.25
C VAL A 78 0.11 -4.44 -1.52
N PRO A 79 -0.35 -5.71 -1.60
CA PRO A 79 -1.10 -6.21 -2.74
C PRO A 79 -2.49 -5.60 -2.84
N ASP A 80 -3.11 -5.72 -4.01
CA ASP A 80 -4.56 -5.58 -4.14
C ASP A 80 -5.30 -6.83 -3.64
N ARG A 81 -6.58 -6.71 -3.35
CA ARG A 81 -7.38 -7.80 -2.77
C ARG A 81 -7.42 -9.06 -3.62
N LYS A 82 -7.45 -8.95 -4.96
CA LYS A 82 -7.54 -10.13 -5.86
C LYS A 82 -6.24 -10.94 -5.84
N ALA A 83 -5.08 -10.27 -5.72
CA ALA A 83 -3.77 -10.90 -5.70
C ALA A 83 -3.59 -11.87 -4.54
N TYR A 84 -4.31 -11.70 -3.42
CA TYR A 84 -4.22 -12.62 -2.27
C TYR A 84 -4.56 -14.08 -2.62
N SER A 85 -5.38 -14.32 -3.66
CA SER A 85 -5.69 -15.66 -4.15
C SER A 85 -4.63 -16.26 -5.09
N GLU A 86 -3.69 -15.44 -5.58
CA GLU A 86 -2.73 -15.83 -6.61
C GLU A 86 -1.42 -16.37 -6.02
N GLY A 87 -1.09 -16.02 -4.78
CA GLY A 87 0.00 -16.66 -4.01
C GLY A 87 1.42 -16.38 -4.53
N ALA A 88 1.64 -15.26 -5.22
CA ALA A 88 2.98 -14.82 -5.62
C ALA A 88 3.84 -14.37 -4.42
N TYR A 89 5.14 -14.16 -4.64
CA TYR A 89 6.10 -13.79 -3.60
C TYR A 89 5.66 -12.57 -2.78
N GLU A 90 5.17 -11.53 -3.43
CA GLU A 90 4.70 -10.28 -2.83
C GLU A 90 3.53 -10.52 -1.87
N VAL A 91 2.64 -11.45 -2.23
CA VAL A 91 1.47 -11.83 -1.44
C VAL A 91 1.87 -12.70 -0.25
N ILE A 92 2.74 -13.69 -0.49
CA ILE A 92 3.26 -14.57 0.56
C ILE A 92 4.03 -13.76 1.60
N SER A 93 4.80 -12.77 1.17
CA SER A 93 5.62 -11.91 2.04
C SER A 93 4.86 -10.73 2.66
N SER A 94 3.63 -10.41 2.23
CA SER A 94 2.90 -9.24 2.74
C SER A 94 2.49 -9.41 4.21
N ARG A 95 2.76 -8.38 5.04
CA ARG A 95 2.37 -8.33 6.47
C ARG A 95 0.98 -7.74 6.67
N VAL A 96 0.40 -7.14 5.63
CA VAL A 96 -0.91 -6.47 5.70
C VAL A 96 -2.03 -7.40 5.24
N ALA A 97 -3.25 -7.11 5.69
CA ALA A 97 -4.42 -7.90 5.36
C ALA A 97 -5.00 -7.46 4.00
N ALA A 98 -5.72 -8.38 3.33
CA ALA A 98 -6.43 -8.06 2.10
C ALA A 98 -7.41 -6.91 2.32
N GLY A 99 -7.30 -5.83 1.53
CA GLY A 99 -8.05 -4.59 1.75
C GLY A 99 -7.22 -3.43 2.29
N SER A 100 -6.01 -3.68 2.81
CA SER A 100 -5.17 -2.61 3.36
C SER A 100 -4.72 -1.62 2.30
N GLY A 101 -4.39 -2.07 1.09
CA GLY A 101 -4.05 -1.17 -0.02
C GLY A 101 -5.23 -0.31 -0.46
N GLU A 102 -6.43 -0.90 -0.57
CA GLU A 102 -7.65 -0.17 -0.90
C GLU A 102 -8.00 0.91 0.14
N ALA A 103 -7.75 0.64 1.43
CA ALA A 103 -7.91 1.63 2.49
C ALA A 103 -6.92 2.80 2.33
N MET A 104 -5.68 2.54 1.92
CA MET A 104 -4.70 3.59 1.62
C MET A 104 -5.11 4.42 0.41
N VAL A 105 -5.61 3.77 -0.65
CA VAL A 105 -6.15 4.45 -1.85
C VAL A 105 -7.30 5.38 -1.47
N ALA A 106 -8.27 4.90 -0.67
CA ALA A 106 -9.39 5.71 -0.22
C ALA A 106 -8.92 6.96 0.54
N SER A 107 -8.00 6.78 1.51
CA SER A 107 -7.44 7.91 2.26
C SER A 107 -6.71 8.92 1.37
N ALA A 108 -5.91 8.45 0.42
CA ALA A 108 -5.19 9.31 -0.51
C ALA A 108 -6.15 10.14 -1.38
N VAL A 109 -7.19 9.51 -1.92
CA VAL A 109 -8.19 10.18 -2.76
C VAL A 109 -8.98 11.21 -1.97
N GLU A 110 -9.38 10.89 -0.73
CA GLU A 110 -10.06 11.84 0.16
C GLU A 110 -9.20 13.09 0.41
N GLN A 111 -7.91 12.90 0.72
CA GLN A 111 -6.97 14.00 0.94
C GLN A 111 -6.73 14.84 -0.32
N LEU A 112 -6.58 14.20 -1.49
CA LEU A 112 -6.45 14.90 -2.77
C LEU A 112 -7.68 15.77 -3.08
N VAL A 113 -8.89 15.22 -2.86
CA VAL A 113 -10.13 15.97 -3.08
C VAL A 113 -10.28 17.12 -2.09
N ALA A 114 -9.89 16.94 -0.82
CA ALA A 114 -9.90 18.01 0.16
C ALA A 114 -8.95 19.14 -0.23
N LEU A 115 -7.67 18.83 -0.50
CA LEU A 115 -6.65 19.82 -0.83
C LEU A 115 -6.89 20.57 -2.15
N PHE A 116 -7.66 19.99 -3.09
CA PHE A 116 -7.99 20.67 -4.34
C PHE A 116 -9.12 21.71 -4.19
N LYS A 117 -10.00 21.52 -3.21
CA LYS A 117 -11.13 22.43 -2.93
C LYS A 117 -10.68 23.72 -2.24
N ASP A 118 -9.62 23.65 -1.46
CA ASP A 118 -8.96 24.80 -0.84
C ASP A 118 -8.31 25.70 -1.93
#